data_AF-A0A7S1DQI0-F1
#
_entry.id   AF-A0A7S1DQI0-F1
#
_cell.length_a   1.000
_cell.length_b   1.000
_cell.length_c   1.000
_cell.angle_alpha   90.00
_cell.angle_beta   90.00
_cell.angle_gamma   90.00
#
_symmetry.space_group_name_H-M   'P 1'
#
loop_
_entity.id
_entity.type
_entity.pdbx_description
1 polymer ?
#
loop_
_entity_poly.entity_id
_entity_poly.type
_entity_poly.pdbx_seq_one_letter_code
_entity_poly.pdbx_strand_id
1 'polypeptide(L)'
;GGDMFALLDESIHALRMFASDKGVHITLIAHPRKEDDGKLLQISSIFGSGKVTQESDNVVILQDNGVYRYLDIKKNRFDGTLGIVPFQFDTACMRYRGMTPQEIFLLRQKMMSSPQQ
;
A
#
# COMPACT_ATOMS: atom_id res chain seq x y z
N GLY A 1 -26.52 -3.15 5.40
CA GLY A 1 -25.30 -2.61 6.03
C GLY A 1 -24.46 -3.73 6.61
N GLY A 2 -24.86 -4.28 7.76
CA GLY A 2 -24.09 -5.33 8.47
C GLY A 2 -23.89 -6.64 7.69
N ASP A 3 -24.88 -7.05 6.90
CA ASP A 3 -24.84 -8.30 6.14
C ASP A 3 -23.72 -8.33 5.07
N MET A 4 -23.45 -7.18 4.42
CA MET A 4 -22.36 -7.08 3.44
C MET A 4 -20.98 -7.19 4.09
N PHE A 5 -20.78 -6.60 5.27
CA PHE A 5 -19.51 -6.70 5.99
C PHE A 5 -19.27 -8.10 6.53
N ALA A 6 -20.32 -8.80 6.98
CA ALA A 6 -20.23 -10.20 7.38
C ALA A 6 -19.83 -11.10 6.19
N LEU A 7 -20.46 -10.91 5.03
CA LEU A 7 -20.10 -11.66 3.82
C LEU A 7 -18.65 -11.38 3.36
N LEU A 8 -18.21 -10.13 3.47
CA LEU A 8 -16.81 -9.77 3.20
C LEU A 8 -15.86 -10.48 4.18
N ASP A 9 -16.20 -10.50 5.47
CA ASP A 9 -15.42 -11.16 6.52
C ASP A 9 -15.29 -12.66 6.31
N GLU A 10 -16.36 -13.31 5.85
CA GLU A 10 -16.36 -14.72 5.48
C GLU A 10 -15.51 -14.97 4.24
N SER A 11 -15.65 -14.11 3.22
CA SER A 11 -14.88 -14.21 1.97
C SER A 11 -13.37 -14.07 2.21
N ILE A 12 -12.96 -13.10 3.03
CA ILE A 12 -11.56 -12.90 3.41
C ILE A 12 -11.01 -14.10 4.17
N HIS A 13 -11.79 -14.65 5.11
CA HIS A 13 -11.38 -15.83 5.86
C HIS A 13 -11.22 -17.06 4.96
N ALA A 14 -12.17 -17.27 4.02
CA ALA A 14 -12.09 -18.36 3.05
C ALA A 14 -10.83 -18.26 2.17
N LEU A 15 -10.48 -17.05 1.71
CA LEU A 15 -9.26 -16.80 0.93
C LEU A 15 -8.00 -17.11 1.76
N ARG A 16 -7.97 -16.71 3.04
CA ARG A 16 -6.85 -17.01 3.94
C ARG A 16 -6.66 -18.51 4.15
N MET A 17 -7.75 -19.24 4.38
CA MET A 17 -7.74 -20.70 4.50
C MET A 17 -7.24 -21.33 3.20
N PHE A 18 -7.78 -20.93 2.05
CA PHE A 18 -7.36 -21.44 0.76
C PHE A 18 -5.85 -21.22 0.49
N ALA A 19 -5.33 -20.02 0.77
CA ALA A 19 -3.90 -19.73 0.64
C ALA A 19 -3.04 -20.68 1.50
N SER A 20 -3.47 -20.94 2.73
CA SER A 20 -2.77 -21.80 3.69
C SER A 20 -2.85 -23.27 3.27
N ASP A 21 -4.05 -23.76 2.94
CA ASP A 21 -4.32 -25.16 2.60
C ASP A 21 -3.68 -25.58 1.27
N LYS A 22 -3.58 -24.65 0.32
CA LYS A 22 -3.01 -24.91 -1.01
C LYS A 22 -1.57 -24.43 -1.16
N GLY A 23 -1.03 -23.71 -0.18
CA GLY A 23 0.31 -23.12 -0.25
C GLY A 23 0.46 -22.12 -1.40
N VAL A 24 -0.60 -21.34 -1.70
CA VAL A 24 -0.60 -20.36 -2.79
C VAL A 24 -0.50 -18.93 -2.26
N HIS A 25 0.13 -18.05 -3.04
CA HIS A 25 0.17 -16.62 -2.74
C HIS A 25 -1.06 -15.92 -3.32
N ILE A 26 -1.76 -15.15 -2.48
CA ILE A 26 -2.89 -14.31 -2.88
C ILE A 26 -2.53 -12.86 -2.62
N THR A 27 -2.70 -12.01 -3.64
CA THR A 27 -2.68 -10.55 -3.50
C THR A 27 -4.10 -10.01 -3.64
N LEU A 28 -4.54 -9.21 -2.67
CA LEU A 28 -5.83 -8.53 -2.69
C LEU A 28 -5.63 -7.02 -2.81
N ILE A 29 -6.43 -6.38 -3.65
CA ILE A 29 -6.46 -4.93 -3.80
C ILE A 29 -7.67 -4.39 -3.04
N ALA A 30 -7.41 -3.49 -2.09
CA ALA A 30 -8.45 -2.81 -1.33
C ALA A 30 -8.36 -1.31 -1.57
N HIS A 31 -9.50 -0.68 -1.83
CA HIS A 31 -9.58 0.77 -1.93
C HIS A 31 -9.54 1.41 -0.54
N PRO A 32 -8.89 2.57 -0.38
CA PRO A 32 -8.98 3.31 0.86
C PRO A 32 -10.39 3.89 1.04
N ARG A 33 -10.75 4.20 2.29
CA ARG A 33 -11.89 5.03 2.64
C ARG A 33 -11.65 6.44 2.12
N LYS A 34 -12.73 7.22 1.95
CA LYS A 34 -12.59 8.66 1.75
C LYS A 34 -11.95 9.24 3.03
N GLU A 35 -10.79 9.83 2.86
CA GLU A 35 -10.03 10.53 3.89
C GLU A 35 -9.90 12.00 3.50
N ASP A 36 -9.55 12.87 4.44
CA ASP A 36 -9.28 14.28 4.13
C ASP A 36 -8.06 14.41 3.21
N ASP A 37 -8.11 15.37 2.30
CA ASP A 37 -7.01 15.64 1.38
C ASP A 37 -5.69 15.91 2.12
N GLY A 38 -4.62 15.28 1.66
CA GLY A 38 -3.28 15.44 2.22
C GLY A 38 -2.95 14.57 3.43
N LYS A 39 -3.89 13.77 3.96
CA LYS A 39 -3.57 12.78 5.01
C LYS A 39 -2.90 11.54 4.42
N LEU A 40 -1.78 11.14 5.05
CA LEU A 40 -1.14 9.86 4.74
C LEU A 40 -2.03 8.70 5.17
N LEU A 41 -2.27 7.77 4.25
CA LEU A 41 -3.08 6.59 4.49
C LEU A 41 -2.48 5.72 5.61
N GLN A 42 -3.34 5.24 6.50
CA GLN A 42 -2.97 4.28 7.54
C GLN A 42 -3.67 2.94 7.31
N ILE A 43 -3.34 1.93 8.12
CA ILE A 43 -4.05 0.64 8.09
C ILE A 43 -5.56 0.85 8.30
N SER A 44 -5.94 1.79 9.16
CA SER A 44 -7.34 2.16 9.42
C SER A 44 -8.03 2.83 8.23
N SER A 45 -7.26 3.36 7.27
CA SER A 45 -7.79 3.99 6.06
C SER A 45 -8.21 2.97 5.00
N ILE A 46 -7.98 1.67 5.20
CA ILE A 46 -8.44 0.63 4.28
C ILE A 46 -9.96 0.48 4.39
N PHE A 47 -10.69 0.53 3.27
CA PHE A 47 -12.13 0.30 3.26
C PHE A 47 -12.45 -1.18 3.43
N GLY A 48 -13.62 -1.47 3.97
CA GLY A 48 -14.03 -2.81 4.38
C GLY A 48 -13.92 -2.99 5.88
N SER A 49 -14.00 -4.24 6.31
CA SER A 49 -13.86 -4.62 7.71
C SER A 49 -12.39 -4.61 8.15
N GLY A 50 -12.17 -4.54 9.46
CA GLY A 50 -10.83 -4.73 10.05
C GLY A 50 -10.26 -6.14 9.80
N LYS A 51 -11.08 -7.10 9.38
CA LYS A 51 -10.65 -8.48 9.14
C LYS A 51 -9.69 -8.61 7.97
N VAL A 52 -9.85 -7.77 6.94
CA VAL A 52 -8.93 -7.71 5.78
C VAL A 52 -7.48 -7.55 6.26
N THR A 53 -7.23 -6.58 7.13
CA THR A 53 -5.87 -6.27 7.59
C THR A 53 -5.40 -7.23 8.68
N GLN A 54 -6.31 -7.80 9.47
CA GLN A 54 -5.99 -8.83 10.47
C GLN A 54 -5.53 -10.14 9.83
N GLU A 55 -6.25 -10.64 8.83
CA GLU A 55 -5.98 -11.93 8.15
C GLU A 55 -4.82 -11.83 7.14
N SER A 56 -4.52 -10.63 6.63
CA SER A 56 -3.42 -10.43 5.69
C SER A 56 -2.05 -10.65 6.35
N ASP A 57 -1.15 -11.37 5.70
CA ASP A 57 0.23 -11.52 6.18
C ASP A 57 1.05 -10.23 5.94
N ASN A 58 0.78 -9.53 4.83
CA ASN A 58 1.42 -8.26 4.49
C ASN A 58 0.36 -7.20 4.18
N VAL A 59 0.62 -5.95 4.58
CA VAL A 59 -0.19 -4.79 4.19
C VAL A 59 0.77 -3.75 3.63
N VAL A 60 0.61 -3.48 2.34
CA VAL A 60 1.40 -2.50 1.60
C VAL A 60 0.47 -1.44 1.04
N ILE A 61 0.79 -0.17 1.29
CA ILE A 61 -0.03 0.96 0.86
C ILE A 61 0.77 1.76 -0.18
N LEU A 62 0.17 2.05 -1.34
CA LEU A 62 0.73 2.99 -2.29
C LEU A 62 0.48 4.41 -1.76
N GLN A 63 1.56 5.14 -1.50
CA GLN A 63 1.50 6.49 -0.95
C GLN A 63 2.22 7.49 -1.85
N ASP A 64 1.89 8.76 -1.64
CA ASP A 64 2.51 9.91 -2.29
C ASP A 64 2.81 10.95 -1.20
N ASN A 65 4.04 11.46 -1.14
CA ASN A 65 4.44 12.49 -0.18
C ASN A 65 4.55 13.88 -0.82
N GLY A 66 4.05 14.04 -2.06
CA GLY A 66 4.18 15.25 -2.86
C GLY A 66 5.51 15.37 -3.61
N VAL A 67 6.51 14.54 -3.28
CA VAL A 67 7.82 14.50 -3.95
C VAL A 67 7.94 13.27 -4.84
N TYR A 68 7.58 12.10 -4.32
CA TYR A 68 7.61 10.83 -5.03
C TYR A 68 6.57 9.86 -4.47
N ARG A 69 6.24 8.85 -5.27
CA ARG A 69 5.39 7.73 -4.84
C ARG A 69 6.23 6.63 -4.22
N TYR A 70 5.66 5.93 -3.24
CA TYR A 70 6.34 4.87 -2.52
C TYR A 70 5.39 3.78 -2.06
N LEU A 71 5.90 2.57 -1.93
CA LEU A 71 5.24 1.48 -1.23
C LEU A 71 5.53 1.63 0.26
N ASP A 72 4.50 1.77 1.09
CA ASP A 72 4.61 1.83 2.55
C ASP A 72 4.21 0.48 3.13
N ILE A 73 5.19 -0.25 3.65
CA ILE A 73 5.01 -1.57 4.25
C ILE A 73 4.53 -1.36 5.68
N LYS A 74 3.21 -1.44 5.88
CA LYS A 74 2.54 -1.23 7.17
C LYS A 74 2.40 -2.49 8.01
N LYS A 75 2.44 -3.66 7.39
CA LYS A 75 2.44 -4.96 8.06
C LYS A 75 3.31 -5.94 7.30
N ASN A 76 4.11 -6.68 8.03
CA ASN A 76 4.90 -7.82 7.56
C ASN A 76 4.93 -8.86 8.67
N ARG A 77 4.23 -9.98 8.48
CA ARG A 77 4.09 -11.02 9.51
C ARG A 77 5.32 -11.92 9.62
N PHE A 78 6.19 -11.95 8.62
CA PHE A 78 7.31 -12.89 8.58
C PHE A 78 8.36 -12.55 9.64
N ASP A 79 8.86 -11.32 9.65
CA ASP A 79 9.92 -10.86 10.56
C ASP A 79 9.59 -9.51 11.24
N GLY A 80 8.46 -8.89 10.91
CA GLY A 80 8.06 -7.59 11.47
C GLY A 80 8.74 -6.38 10.82
N THR A 81 9.62 -6.57 9.82
CA THR A 81 10.32 -5.46 9.17
C THR A 81 9.32 -4.57 8.44
N LEU A 82 9.32 -3.28 8.77
CA LEU A 82 8.54 -2.23 8.11
C LEU A 82 9.47 -1.30 7.32
N GLY A 83 8.91 -0.54 6.39
CA GLY A 83 9.70 0.43 5.62
C GLY A 83 8.98 1.02 4.44
N ILE A 84 9.72 1.84 3.68
CA ILE A 84 9.24 2.46 2.47
C ILE A 84 10.12 2.07 1.28
N VAL A 85 9.48 1.84 0.13
CA VAL A 85 10.18 1.57 -1.13
C VAL A 85 9.74 2.61 -2.16
N PRO A 86 10.54 3.67 -2.39
CA PRO A 86 10.25 4.67 -3.41
C PRO A 86 10.28 4.06 -4.81
N PHE A 87 9.31 4.43 -5.63
CA PHE A 87 9.20 3.94 -7.01
C PHE A 87 8.75 5.05 -7.95
N GLN A 88 9.05 4.86 -9.23
CA GLN A 88 8.58 5.74 -10.30
C GLN A 88 8.02 4.93 -11.47
N PHE A 89 7.14 5.56 -12.24
CA PHE A 89 6.58 5.00 -13.46
C PHE A 89 7.42 5.43 -14.66
N ASP A 90 7.99 4.46 -15.36
CA ASP A 90 8.66 4.66 -16.62
C ASP A 90 7.63 4.62 -17.75
N THR A 91 7.36 5.78 -18.35
CA THR A 91 6.40 5.95 -19.44
C THR A 91 6.89 5.36 -20.77
N ALA A 92 8.20 5.17 -20.95
CA ALA A 92 8.74 4.59 -22.18
C ALA A 92 8.44 3.09 -22.26
N CYS A 93 8.44 2.39 -21.12
CA CYS A 93 8.17 0.95 -21.07
C CYS A 93 6.88 0.57 -20.32
N MET A 94 6.13 1.55 -19.81
CA MET A 94 4.89 1.37 -19.05
C MET A 94 5.04 0.50 -17.80
N ARG A 95 6.14 0.66 -17.06
CA ARG A 95 6.46 -0.15 -15.87
C ARG A 95 6.80 0.70 -14.67
N TYR A 96 6.51 0.17 -13.48
CA TYR A 96 7.06 0.71 -12.24
C TYR A 96 8.46 0.16 -12.00
N ARG A 97 9.36 1.01 -11.51
CA ARG A 97 10.68 0.60 -11.02
C ARG A 97 11.03 1.29 -9.71
N GLY A 98 11.87 0.64 -8.91
CA GLY A 98 12.45 1.26 -7.73
C GLY A 98 13.31 2.47 -8.11
N MET A 99 13.33 3.45 -7.20
CA MET A 99 14.22 4.61 -7.31
C MET A 99 15.51 4.37 -6.52
N THR A 100 16.61 4.86 -7.06
CA THR A 100 17.90 4.89 -6.38
C THR A 100 17.99 6.04 -5.37
N PRO A 101 18.88 5.95 -4.36
CA PRO A 101 19.11 7.05 -3.43
C PRO A 101 19.49 8.37 -4.13
N GLN A 102 20.26 8.31 -5.22
CA GLN A 102 20.67 9.47 -6.01
C GLN A 102 19.49 10.13 -6.71
N GLU A 103 18.59 9.34 -7.33
CA GLU A 103 17.37 9.86 -7.96
C GLU A 103 16.48 10.56 -6.92
N ILE A 104 16.31 9.96 -5.75
CA ILE A 104 15.54 10.55 -4.64
C ILE A 104 16.17 11.88 -4.19
N PHE A 105 17.49 11.91 -4.03
CA PHE A 105 18.22 13.12 -3.66
C PHE A 105 18.04 14.26 -4.67
N LEU A 106 18.20 13.96 -5.96
CA LEU A 106 18.05 14.95 -7.04
C LEU A 106 16.62 15.50 -7.12
N LEU A 107 15.61 14.63 -6.96
CA LEU A 107 14.20 15.06 -6.94
C LEU A 107 13.92 16.04 -5.80
N ARG A 108 14.42 15.76 -4.59
CA ARG A 108 14.27 16.66 -3.44
C ARG A 108 14.96 18.00 -3.69
N GLN A 109 16.19 17.99 -4.20
CA GLN A 109 16.92 19.22 -4.52
C GLN A 109 16.16 20.08 -5.54
N LYS A 110 15.64 19.44 -6.60
CA LYS A 110 14.84 20.13 -7.63
C LYS A 110 13.63 20.83 -7.02
N MET A 111 12.86 20.16 -6.17
CA MET A 111 11.70 20.78 -5.50
C MET A 111 12.08 21.94 -4.59
N MET A 112 13.21 21.86 -3.88
CA MET A 112 13.68 22.96 -3.01
C MET A 112 14.18 24.18 -3.81
N SER A 113 14.66 23.96 -5.03
CA SER A 113 15.17 25.01 -5.93
C SER A 113 14.09 25.68 -6.79
N SER A 114 12.90 25.11 -6.87
CA SER A 114 11.76 25.73 -7.56
C SER A 114 11.14 26.79 -6.66
N PRO A 115 11.10 28.07 -7.06
CA PRO A 115 10.37 29.09 -6.31
C PRO A 115 8.91 28.65 -6.17
N GLN A 116 8.36 28.69 -4.96
CA GLN A 116 6.92 28.60 -4.75
C GLN A 116 6.29 29.76 -5.55
N GLN A 117 5.65 29.44 -6.67
CA GLN A 117 4.76 30.37 -7.36
C GLN A 117 3.45 30.49 -6.60
#